data_AF-A0A815NJV9-F1
#
_entry.id   AF-A0A815NJV9-F1
#
_cell.length_a   1.000
_cell.length_b   1.000
_cell.length_c   1.000
_cell.angle_alpha   90.00
_cell.angle_beta   90.00
_cell.angle_gamma   90.00
#
_symmetry.space_group_name_H-M   'P 1'
#
loop_
_entity.id
_entity.type
_entity.pdbx_description
1 polymer ?
#
loop_
_entity_poly.entity_id
_entity_poly.type
_entity_poly.pdbx_seq_one_letter_code
_entity_poly.pdbx_strand_id
1 'polypeptide(L)'
;KQLKSDKIELWEQCDGKGFTVRRVCGNSAKCYARDISYWQCRPNGNCPADWACAQSSYSTHSSLSLKALKEILTAKASKLNVRLNWMESIVDLAKLLGLDYRKDKRIQLALKLGYKDDVRDSYNTNVWLHNKLMKILAQNGGNLPRQLYQSQYFSSEPLVM
;
A
#
# COMPACT_ATOMS: atom_id res chain seq x y z
N LYS A 1 -40.78 22.18 14.10
CA LYS A 1 -40.43 21.92 12.68
C LYS A 1 -39.83 20.51 12.61
N GLN A 2 -40.40 19.62 11.80
CA GLN A 2 -40.07 18.19 11.71
C GLN A 2 -38.58 17.95 11.40
N LEU A 3 -37.92 17.16 12.24
CA LEU A 3 -36.67 16.46 11.91
C LEU A 3 -37.05 15.31 10.95
N LYS A 4 -37.29 15.67 9.68
CA LYS A 4 -37.57 14.69 8.63
C LYS A 4 -36.31 13.84 8.46
N SER A 5 -36.45 12.54 8.68
CA SER A 5 -35.44 11.58 8.28
C SER A 5 -35.07 11.83 6.82
N ASP A 6 -33.82 12.25 6.57
CA ASP A 6 -33.19 12.36 5.25
C ASP A 6 -33.01 10.97 4.61
N LYS A 7 -34.12 10.22 4.51
CA LYS A 7 -34.20 8.99 3.72
C LYS A 7 -34.54 9.40 2.30
N ILE A 8 -33.61 9.12 1.39
CA ILE A 8 -33.81 9.32 -0.04
C ILE A 8 -34.36 8.06 -0.69
N GLU A 9 -35.04 8.24 -1.82
CA GLU A 9 -35.71 7.15 -2.51
C GLU A 9 -34.73 6.26 -3.30
N LEU A 10 -35.25 5.13 -3.77
CA LEU A 10 -34.50 4.24 -4.65
C LEU A 10 -34.11 5.01 -5.92
N TRP A 11 -32.91 4.76 -6.45
CA TRP A 11 -32.34 5.43 -7.62
C TRP A 11 -31.92 6.89 -7.40
N GLU A 12 -32.02 7.41 -6.18
CA GLU A 12 -31.52 8.76 -5.86
C GLU A 12 -30.04 8.78 -5.50
N GLN A 13 -29.41 9.94 -5.69
CA GLN A 13 -28.01 10.14 -5.34
C GLN A 13 -27.84 10.23 -3.82
N CYS A 14 -27.11 9.28 -3.25
CA CYS A 14 -26.80 9.23 -1.81
C CYS A 14 -25.53 9.97 -1.43
N ASP A 15 -24.58 10.05 -2.35
CA ASP A 15 -23.25 10.58 -2.09
C ASP A 15 -22.55 11.03 -3.40
N GLY A 16 -21.45 11.77 -3.28
CA GLY A 16 -20.66 12.22 -4.43
C GLY A 16 -20.04 13.61 -4.26
N LYS A 17 -19.16 13.98 -5.20
CA LYS A 17 -18.45 15.26 -5.19
C LYS A 17 -19.44 16.42 -5.39
N GLY A 18 -19.68 17.19 -4.32
CA GLY A 18 -20.65 18.30 -4.30
C GLY A 18 -21.79 18.12 -3.30
N PHE A 19 -21.92 16.93 -2.69
CA PHE A 19 -22.85 16.70 -1.59
C PHE A 19 -22.17 17.03 -0.26
N THR A 20 -22.77 17.94 0.50
CA THR A 20 -22.27 18.36 1.82
C THR A 20 -22.74 17.45 2.96
N VAL A 21 -23.76 16.62 2.71
CA VAL A 21 -24.31 15.68 3.70
C VAL A 21 -24.57 14.32 3.04
N ARG A 22 -24.09 13.26 3.72
CA ARG A 22 -24.30 11.87 3.31
C ARG A 22 -25.73 11.46 3.61
N ARG A 23 -26.49 11.07 2.58
CA ARG A 23 -27.91 10.70 2.73
C ARG A 23 -28.07 9.19 2.87
N VAL A 24 -29.04 8.77 3.67
CA VAL A 24 -29.31 7.35 3.92
C VAL A 24 -30.38 6.86 2.94
N CYS A 25 -30.14 5.73 2.28
CA CYS A 25 -31.13 5.13 1.39
C CYS A 25 -32.33 4.58 2.17
N GLY A 26 -33.55 4.84 1.72
CA GLY A 26 -34.76 4.21 2.23
C GLY A 26 -34.88 2.72 1.84
N ASN A 27 -35.87 2.01 2.39
CA ASN A 27 -36.28 0.66 1.95
C ASN A 27 -35.17 -0.42 1.91
N SER A 28 -34.27 -0.42 2.90
CA SER A 28 -33.13 -1.38 2.97
C SER A 28 -32.19 -1.35 1.77
N ALA A 29 -32.25 -0.30 0.95
CA ALA A 29 -31.37 -0.08 -0.17
C ALA A 29 -29.97 0.31 0.31
N LYS A 30 -28.96 0.00 -0.51
CA LYS A 30 -27.57 0.37 -0.24
C LYS A 30 -27.12 1.45 -1.22
N CYS A 31 -26.28 2.34 -0.72
CA CYS A 31 -25.62 3.35 -1.52
C CYS A 31 -24.44 2.70 -2.24
N TYR A 32 -24.47 2.73 -3.57
CA TYR A 32 -23.44 2.14 -4.42
C TYR A 32 -22.74 3.23 -5.23
N ALA A 33 -21.41 3.21 -5.23
CA ALA A 33 -20.62 4.20 -5.96
C ALA A 33 -20.42 3.75 -7.41
N ARG A 34 -20.84 4.58 -8.37
CA ARG A 34 -20.47 4.39 -9.78
C ARG A 34 -19.06 4.93 -10.01
N ASP A 35 -18.82 6.15 -9.51
CA ASP A 35 -17.57 6.90 -9.63
C ASP A 35 -17.33 7.73 -8.37
N ILE A 36 -16.14 8.32 -8.23
CA ILE A 36 -15.80 9.22 -7.11
C ILE A 36 -16.78 10.40 -6.94
N SER A 37 -17.43 10.80 -8.03
CA SER A 37 -18.37 11.92 -8.07
C SER A 37 -19.84 11.54 -7.98
N TYR A 38 -20.22 10.26 -8.11
CA TYR A 38 -21.61 9.85 -8.24
C TYR A 38 -21.92 8.50 -7.56
N TRP A 39 -22.72 8.56 -6.49
CA TRP A 39 -23.14 7.39 -5.71
C TRP A 39 -24.67 7.36 -5.62
N GLN A 40 -25.28 6.21 -5.90
CA GLN A 40 -26.74 6.10 -6.01
C GLN A 40 -27.29 4.97 -5.13
N CYS A 41 -28.46 5.18 -4.55
CA CYS A 41 -29.22 4.18 -3.80
C CYS A 41 -29.80 3.12 -4.73
N ARG A 42 -29.47 1.85 -4.51
CA ARG A 42 -30.08 0.72 -5.24
C ARG A 42 -30.49 -0.41 -4.30
N PRO A 43 -31.40 -1.30 -4.73
CA PRO A 43 -31.78 -2.46 -3.93
C PRO A 43 -30.56 -3.30 -3.55
N ASN A 44 -30.56 -3.84 -2.33
CA ASN A 44 -29.49 -4.72 -1.88
C ASN A 44 -29.35 -5.93 -2.82
N GLY A 45 -28.21 -6.07 -3.49
CA GLY A 45 -27.95 -7.13 -4.47
C GLY A 45 -28.21 -6.73 -5.94
N ASN A 46 -28.76 -5.55 -6.21
CA ASN A 46 -28.93 -5.01 -7.57
C ASN A 46 -27.78 -4.06 -7.91
N CYS A 47 -26.56 -4.60 -7.96
CA CYS A 47 -25.40 -3.86 -8.39
C CYS A 47 -25.00 -4.18 -9.84
N PRO A 48 -24.77 -3.17 -10.70
CA PRO A 48 -24.11 -3.35 -11.99
C PRO A 48 -22.64 -3.73 -11.87
N ALA A 49 -22.11 -4.51 -12.82
CA ALA A 49 -20.70 -4.90 -12.84
C ALA A 49 -19.71 -3.71 -12.87
N ASP A 50 -20.12 -2.58 -13.46
CA ASP A 50 -19.30 -1.37 -13.60
C ASP A 50 -19.36 -0.44 -12.38
N TRP A 51 -19.96 -0.87 -11.26
CA TRP A 51 -20.14 -0.08 -10.05
C TRP A 51 -19.41 -0.72 -8.86
N ALA A 52 -18.92 0.11 -7.95
CA ALA A 52 -18.23 -0.30 -6.73
C ALA A 52 -19.23 -0.82 -5.68
N CYS A 53 -19.74 -2.03 -5.88
CA CYS A 53 -20.61 -2.73 -4.93
C CYS A 53 -20.05 -4.05 -4.43
N ALA A 54 -19.21 -4.70 -5.25
CA ALA A 54 -18.31 -5.72 -4.77
C ALA A 54 -17.14 -4.97 -4.16
N GLN A 55 -17.15 -4.93 -2.81
CA GLN A 55 -16.04 -4.52 -1.94
C GLN A 55 -14.82 -4.09 -2.74
N SER A 56 -14.80 -2.81 -3.16
CA SER A 56 -13.55 -2.24 -3.59
C SER A 56 -12.64 -2.38 -2.39
N SER A 57 -11.67 -3.29 -2.53
CA SER A 57 -10.49 -3.40 -1.70
C SER A 57 -9.66 -2.14 -1.91
N TYR A 58 -10.24 -0.99 -1.58
CA TYR A 58 -9.48 0.16 -1.16
C TYR A 58 -8.84 -0.25 0.16
N SER A 59 -7.60 -0.70 0.01
CA SER A 59 -6.54 -0.71 1.00
C SER A 59 -7.04 -0.57 2.43
N THR A 60 -7.41 -1.70 3.02
CA THR A 60 -7.39 -1.82 4.47
C THR A 60 -5.94 -1.64 4.90
N HIS A 61 -5.69 -0.48 5.50
CA HIS A 61 -4.54 -0.22 6.36
C HIS A 61 -4.66 -1.13 7.59
N SER A 62 -4.44 -2.42 7.39
CA SER A 62 -4.40 -3.45 8.41
C SER A 62 -3.38 -4.46 7.94
N SER A 63 -2.20 -4.43 8.56
CA SER A 63 -1.07 -5.35 8.41
C SER A 63 -1.29 -6.50 7.42
N LEU A 64 -0.62 -6.47 6.26
CA LEU A 64 -0.68 -7.57 5.31
C LEU A 64 -0.26 -8.88 5.98
N SER A 65 -0.99 -9.96 5.65
CA SER A 65 -0.51 -11.30 5.96
C SER A 65 0.78 -11.58 5.18
N LEU A 66 1.70 -12.34 5.78
CA LEU A 66 2.98 -12.71 5.14
C LEU A 66 2.75 -13.36 3.76
N LYS A 67 1.66 -14.12 3.61
CA LYS A 67 1.27 -14.76 2.35
C LYS A 67 0.92 -13.71 1.29
N ALA A 68 0.04 -12.76 1.60
CA ALA A 68 -0.32 -11.69 0.68
C ALA A 68 0.89 -10.83 0.31
N LEU A 69 1.82 -10.59 1.25
CA LEU A 69 3.03 -9.83 0.98
C LEU A 69 3.91 -10.54 -0.04
N LYS A 70 4.10 -11.85 0.13
CA LYS A 70 4.85 -12.68 -0.81
C LYS A 70 4.21 -12.65 -2.20
N GLU A 71 2.89 -12.76 -2.30
CA GLU A 71 2.18 -12.68 -3.59
C GLU A 71 2.40 -11.33 -4.30
N ILE A 72 2.35 -10.21 -3.56
CA ILE A 72 2.63 -8.87 -4.11
C ILE A 72 4.08 -8.77 -4.60
N LEU A 73 5.06 -9.24 -3.82
CA LEU A 73 6.47 -9.21 -4.19
C LEU A 73 6.76 -10.13 -5.38
N THR A 74 6.17 -11.32 -5.43
CA THR A 74 6.23 -12.22 -6.59
C THR A 74 5.66 -11.55 -7.83
N ALA A 75 4.48 -10.93 -7.74
CA ALA A 75 3.88 -10.22 -8.86
C ALA A 75 4.75 -9.06 -9.36
N LYS A 76 5.40 -8.31 -8.45
CA LYS A 76 6.38 -7.28 -8.80
C LYS A 76 7.61 -7.87 -9.50
N ALA A 77 8.12 -9.02 -9.03
CA ALA A 77 9.30 -9.66 -9.61
C ALA A 77 9.01 -10.18 -11.02
N SER A 78 7.84 -10.80 -11.22
CA SER A 78 7.38 -11.24 -12.54
C SER A 78 7.27 -10.09 -13.53
N LYS A 79 6.85 -8.89 -13.10
CA LYS A 79 6.79 -7.70 -13.96
C LYS A 79 8.17 -7.21 -14.42
N LEU A 80 9.21 -7.39 -13.60
CA LEU A 80 10.58 -7.01 -13.96
C LEU A 80 11.25 -8.03 -14.90
N ASN A 81 10.60 -9.17 -15.16
CA ASN A 81 11.09 -10.26 -16.00
C ASN A 81 12.51 -10.74 -15.63
N VAL A 82 12.86 -10.66 -14.34
CA VAL A 82 14.15 -11.08 -13.80
C VAL A 82 13.94 -12.09 -12.68
N ARG A 83 14.71 -13.17 -12.69
CA ARG A 83 14.75 -14.13 -11.59
C ARG A 83 15.55 -13.53 -10.44
N LEU A 84 14.84 -13.07 -9.42
CA LEU A 84 15.41 -12.44 -8.22
C LEU A 84 15.08 -13.32 -7.00
N ASN A 85 16.09 -13.67 -6.20
CA ASN A 85 15.92 -14.45 -4.98
C ASN A 85 15.61 -13.54 -3.78
N TRP A 86 14.62 -12.65 -3.92
CA TRP A 86 14.26 -11.64 -2.90
C TRP A 86 13.79 -12.25 -1.57
N MET A 87 13.47 -13.54 -1.53
CA MET A 87 13.10 -14.26 -0.31
C MET A 87 14.27 -14.46 0.65
N GLU A 88 15.50 -14.61 0.12
CA GLU A 88 16.70 -14.91 0.91
C GLU A 88 17.78 -13.81 0.75
N SER A 89 17.78 -13.13 -0.39
CA SER A 89 18.75 -12.10 -0.73
C SER A 89 18.18 -10.70 -0.54
N ILE A 90 18.77 -9.96 0.40
CA ILE A 90 18.51 -8.53 0.60
C ILE A 90 18.83 -7.69 -0.65
N VAL A 91 19.81 -8.13 -1.43
CA VAL A 91 20.25 -7.44 -2.66
C VAL A 91 19.14 -7.53 -3.71
N ASP A 92 18.56 -8.71 -3.86
CA ASP A 92 17.50 -8.94 -4.84
C ASP A 92 16.17 -8.32 -4.41
N LEU A 93 15.89 -8.30 -3.09
CA LEU A 93 14.78 -7.53 -2.53
C LEU A 93 14.96 -6.03 -2.79
N ALA A 94 16.18 -5.49 -2.62
CA ALA A 94 16.47 -4.09 -2.92
C ALA A 94 16.27 -3.79 -4.41
N LYS A 95 16.77 -4.63 -5.31
CA LYS A 95 16.55 -4.50 -6.77
C LYS A 95 15.06 -4.51 -7.13
N LEU A 96 14.30 -5.43 -6.55
CA LEU A 96 12.86 -5.56 -6.75
C LEU A 96 12.11 -4.27 -6.38
N LEU A 97 12.59 -3.58 -5.34
CA LEU A 97 11.99 -2.36 -4.81
C LEU A 97 12.60 -1.09 -5.43
N GLY A 98 13.60 -1.20 -6.31
CA GLY A 98 14.30 -0.05 -6.88
C GLY A 98 15.17 0.70 -5.86
N LEU A 99 15.67 0.02 -4.83
CA LEU A 99 16.60 0.56 -3.84
C LEU A 99 18.06 0.33 -4.29
N ASP A 100 18.95 1.19 -3.83
CA ASP A 100 20.39 0.99 -3.98
C ASP A 100 20.83 -0.25 -3.17
N TYR A 101 21.35 -1.24 -3.90
CA TYR A 101 21.76 -2.52 -3.36
C TYR A 101 23.25 -2.56 -2.99
N ARG A 102 23.99 -1.45 -3.05
CA ARG A 102 25.41 -1.41 -2.65
C ARG A 102 25.61 -1.63 -1.15
N LYS A 103 26.75 -2.24 -0.78
CA LYS A 103 27.07 -2.63 0.60
C LYS A 103 27.06 -1.45 1.58
N ASP A 104 27.65 -0.33 1.19
CA ASP A 104 27.68 0.93 1.95
C ASP A 104 26.28 1.48 2.23
N LYS A 105 25.41 1.50 1.21
CA LYS A 105 24.03 1.99 1.36
C LYS A 105 23.19 1.09 2.26
N ARG A 106 23.36 -0.24 2.17
CA ARG A 106 22.68 -1.18 3.07
C ARG A 106 23.08 -0.97 4.54
N ILE A 107 24.36 -0.73 4.82
CA ILE A 107 24.84 -0.46 6.18
C ILE A 107 24.26 0.86 6.70
N GLN A 108 24.32 1.93 5.91
CA GLN A 108 23.72 3.21 6.31
C GLN A 108 22.22 3.11 6.56
N LEU A 109 21.50 2.34 5.73
CA LEU A 109 20.07 2.08 5.93
C LEU A 109 19.81 1.29 7.21
N ALA A 110 20.62 0.28 7.49
CA ALA A 110 20.52 -0.51 8.72
C ALA A 110 20.73 0.36 9.96
N LEU A 111 21.78 1.20 9.97
CA LEU A 111 22.05 2.15 11.05
C LEU A 111 20.89 3.13 11.25
N LYS A 112 20.35 3.70 10.16
CA LYS A 112 19.19 4.61 10.21
C LYS A 112 17.93 3.93 10.75
N LEU A 113 17.76 2.64 10.51
CA LEU A 113 16.65 1.82 11.03
C LEU A 113 16.88 1.34 12.47
N GLY A 114 18.04 1.67 13.07
CA GLY A 114 18.38 1.35 14.45
C GLY A 114 19.10 0.01 14.64
N TYR A 115 19.85 -0.46 13.64
CA TYR A 115 20.75 -1.60 13.82
C TYR A 115 21.87 -1.24 14.81
N LYS A 116 22.08 -2.10 15.82
CA LYS A 116 23.01 -1.85 16.93
C LYS A 116 24.14 -2.88 17.02
N ASP A 117 24.08 -3.94 16.23
CA ASP A 117 25.09 -4.99 16.23
C ASP A 117 26.25 -4.63 15.28
N ASP A 118 27.20 -5.56 15.11
CA ASP A 118 28.40 -5.32 14.31
C ASP A 118 28.09 -5.21 12.80
N VAL A 119 28.19 -3.99 12.28
CA VAL A 119 28.05 -3.68 10.84
C VAL A 119 29.17 -4.28 9.97
N ARG A 120 30.27 -4.74 10.58
CA ARG A 120 31.35 -5.43 9.86
C ARG A 120 30.89 -6.82 9.42
N ASP A 121 30.00 -7.46 10.20
CA ASP A 121 29.34 -8.69 9.80
C ASP A 121 28.23 -8.39 8.80
N SER A 122 28.61 -8.53 7.52
CA SER A 122 27.70 -8.31 6.40
C SER A 122 26.59 -9.36 6.36
N TYR A 123 26.80 -10.55 6.89
CA TYR A 123 25.78 -11.60 6.91
C TYR A 123 24.68 -11.25 7.91
N ASN A 124 25.05 -10.96 9.16
CA ASN A 124 24.10 -10.60 10.21
C ASN A 124 23.33 -9.31 9.86
N THR A 125 24.03 -8.31 9.33
CA THR A 125 23.42 -7.05 8.88
C THR A 125 22.39 -7.30 7.76
N ASN A 126 22.72 -8.16 6.78
CA ASN A 126 21.84 -8.47 5.66
C ASN A 126 20.56 -9.19 6.11
N VAL A 127 20.69 -10.19 7.00
CA VAL A 127 19.55 -10.95 7.54
C VAL A 127 18.64 -10.03 8.35
N TRP A 128 19.21 -9.18 9.21
CA TRP A 128 18.43 -8.22 9.99
C TRP A 128 17.69 -7.22 9.10
N LEU A 129 18.40 -6.64 8.12
CA LEU A 129 17.84 -5.63 7.23
C LEU A 129 16.71 -6.21 6.37
N HIS A 130 16.89 -7.43 5.86
CA HIS A 130 15.86 -8.16 5.11
C HIS A 130 14.58 -8.34 5.93
N ASN A 131 14.71 -8.86 7.15
CA ASN A 131 13.58 -9.04 8.05
C ASN A 131 12.90 -7.72 8.41
N LYS A 132 13.69 -6.65 8.60
CA LYS A 132 13.15 -5.32 8.91
C LYS A 132 12.35 -4.74 7.73
N LEU A 133 12.88 -4.84 6.50
CA LEU A 133 12.17 -4.39 5.30
C LEU A 133 10.87 -5.19 5.08
N MET A 134 10.90 -6.51 5.26
CA MET A 134 9.70 -7.34 5.17
C MET A 134 8.61 -6.90 6.16
N LYS A 135 8.98 -6.56 7.40
CA LYS A 135 8.05 -6.01 8.39
C LYS A 135 7.48 -4.66 7.96
N ILE A 136 8.31 -3.74 7.48
CA ILE A 136 7.86 -2.42 7.00
C ILE A 136 6.92 -2.58 5.80
N LEU A 137 7.25 -3.45 4.85
CA LEU A 137 6.40 -3.77 3.71
C LEU A 137 5.06 -4.35 4.15
N ALA A 138 5.03 -5.30 5.09
CA ALA A 138 3.80 -5.87 5.63
C ALA A 138 2.91 -4.78 6.27
N GLN A 139 3.52 -3.85 7.02
CA GLN A 139 2.80 -2.74 7.66
C GLN A 139 2.23 -1.75 6.64
N ASN A 140 2.90 -1.55 5.51
CA ASN A 140 2.58 -0.53 4.51
C ASN A 140 1.93 -1.09 3.24
N GLY A 141 1.23 -2.23 3.31
CA GLY A 141 0.46 -2.65 2.15
C GLY A 141 1.29 -3.35 1.05
N GLY A 142 2.54 -3.75 1.30
CA GLY A 142 3.48 -4.21 0.28
C GLY A 142 4.22 -3.08 -0.46
N ASN A 143 4.21 -1.87 0.12
CA ASN A 143 4.96 -0.71 -0.36
C ASN A 143 5.95 -0.22 0.69
N LEU A 144 7.11 0.28 0.28
CA LEU A 144 7.99 1.00 1.19
C LEU A 144 7.56 2.46 1.27
N PRO A 145 7.61 3.10 2.45
CA PRO A 145 7.43 4.54 2.56
C PRO A 145 8.52 5.27 1.76
N ARG A 146 8.14 6.42 1.17
CA ARG A 146 9.02 7.21 0.30
C ARG A 146 10.32 7.66 0.95
N GLN A 147 10.32 7.78 2.27
CA GLN A 147 11.49 8.09 3.09
C GLN A 147 12.62 7.05 2.98
N LEU A 148 12.29 5.80 2.61
CA LEU A 148 13.29 4.75 2.34
C LEU A 148 13.76 4.76 0.88
N TYR A 149 12.89 5.15 -0.06
CA TYR A 149 13.29 5.42 -1.45
C TYR A 149 14.22 6.65 -1.56
N GLN A 150 14.05 7.65 -0.69
CA GLN A 150 14.88 8.86 -0.66
C GLN A 150 16.35 8.65 -0.27
N SER A 151 16.76 7.45 0.18
CA SER A 151 18.19 7.12 0.24
C SER A 151 18.87 7.16 -1.15
N GLN A 152 18.09 7.23 -2.24
CA GLN A 152 18.57 7.51 -3.59
C GLN A 152 19.16 8.93 -3.75
N TYR A 153 18.87 9.88 -2.85
CA TYR A 153 19.37 11.26 -2.91
C TYR A 153 20.59 11.55 -2.03
N PHE A 154 21.23 10.54 -1.43
CA PHE A 154 22.51 10.71 -0.71
C PHE A 154 23.73 10.37 -1.58
N SER A 155 23.60 10.50 -2.91
CA SER A 155 24.68 10.34 -3.90
C SER A 155 24.75 11.52 -4.88
N SER A 156 24.16 12.66 -4.54
CA SER A 156 24.37 13.93 -5.25
C SER A 156 25.01 14.94 -4.31
N GLU A 157 26.18 14.58 -3.78
CA GLU A 157 27.20 15.55 -3.42
C GLU A 157 28.53 14.97 -3.96
N PRO A 158 29.15 15.60 -4.97
CA PRO A 158 30.51 15.23 -5.35
C PRO A 158 31.43 15.58 -4.18
N LEU A 159 32.31 14.65 -3.83
CA LEU A 159 33.52 14.96 -3.06
C LEU A 159 34.27 16.08 -3.81
N VAL A 160 34.16 17.30 -3.31
CA VAL A 160 35.12 18.38 -3.56
C VAL A 160 35.58 18.86 -2.20
N MET A 161 36.72 18.33 -1.75
CA MET A 161 37.86 19.04 -1.16
C MET A 161 39.08 18.12 -1.23
#